data_AF-A0A804UFR9-F1
#
_entry.id   AF-A0A804UFR9-F1
#
_cell.length_a   1.000
_cell.length_b   1.000
_cell.length_c   1.000
_cell.angle_alpha   90.00
_cell.angle_beta   90.00
_cell.angle_gamma   90.00
#
_symmetry.space_group_name_H-M   'P 1'
#
loop_
_entity.id
_entity.type
_entity.pdbx_description
1 polymer ?
#
loop_
_entity_poly.entity_id
_entity_poly.type
_entity_poly.pdbx_seq_one_letter_code
_entity_poly.pdbx_strand_id
1 'polypeptide(L)'
;MTMARATTSTVAALCFLLSCVSATPSTLAASSAIIHDIIRGLADTTAARVRTDAEATARASTDFGTNATADDAARPAAVFYPSCAADIAALLRASSASASPFPVSARGRGHSTRGQATAPGGVVVDMASLAVAAGRDETATTNASSTSASARLAVSVDGRYIDAGGEQLWVDVLHAALAHGLTPRSWTDYLRLTVGGTLSNAGISGQAFRHGPQISNVLELDVVTGTGDMVTCSKEKDADLFDAVLGGLGQFGIITRARIPLAPAPARARWLRLLYTGAADLTADQERLIADDERRGGALAGLMDYVEGSVVTDLQQGLIGSWRSQPPPSSSSFYSATDAARIAALAEEAGGVLYFLEGAVYYGGASDTTAADVDKVTRST
;
A
#
# COMPACT_ATOMS: atom_id res chain seq x y z
N MET A 1 44.53 -38.68 10.55
CA MET A 1 43.63 -39.39 9.62
C MET A 1 43.08 -38.40 8.62
N THR A 2 43.29 -38.69 7.34
CA THR A 2 43.12 -37.86 6.15
C THR A 2 41.69 -37.29 6.03
N MET A 3 41.52 -35.98 6.16
CA MET A 3 40.30 -35.30 5.77
C MET A 3 40.30 -35.10 4.25
N ALA A 4 39.27 -35.65 3.61
CA ALA A 4 39.08 -35.68 2.17
C ALA A 4 38.82 -34.27 1.61
N ARG A 5 39.52 -33.97 0.51
CA ARG A 5 39.39 -32.76 -0.31
C ARG A 5 38.04 -32.75 -1.03
N ALA A 6 37.24 -31.71 -0.81
CA ALA A 6 36.11 -31.38 -1.68
C ALA A 6 36.62 -30.58 -2.88
N THR A 7 36.55 -31.20 -4.06
CA THR A 7 36.85 -30.60 -5.36
C THR A 7 35.68 -29.74 -5.81
N THR A 8 35.82 -28.42 -5.74
CA THR A 8 34.92 -27.46 -6.39
C THR A 8 35.34 -27.30 -7.84
N SER A 9 34.59 -27.92 -8.76
CA SER A 9 34.74 -27.78 -10.20
C SER A 9 33.94 -26.57 -10.70
N THR A 10 34.62 -25.74 -11.48
CA THR A 10 34.18 -24.62 -12.31
C THR A 10 32.94 -24.91 -13.17
N VAL A 11 31.93 -24.02 -13.11
CA VAL A 11 30.98 -23.78 -14.20
C VAL A 11 30.95 -22.28 -14.49
N ALA A 12 31.15 -21.98 -15.76
CA ALA A 12 31.36 -20.69 -16.40
C ALA A 12 30.32 -19.60 -16.05
N ALA A 13 30.81 -18.49 -15.53
CA ALA A 13 30.13 -17.20 -15.55
C ALA A 13 30.52 -16.48 -16.86
N LEU A 14 29.81 -16.74 -17.94
CA LEU A 14 29.92 -16.01 -19.20
C LEU A 14 28.50 -15.79 -19.73
N CYS A 15 28.01 -14.54 -19.63
CA CYS A 15 26.94 -13.91 -20.42
C CYS A 15 26.18 -12.86 -19.59
N PHE A 16 26.78 -11.69 -19.39
CA PHE A 16 26.01 -10.43 -19.33
C PHE A 16 26.88 -9.35 -19.96
N LEU A 17 26.86 -9.32 -21.30
CA LEU A 17 27.20 -8.13 -22.06
C LEU A 17 26.11 -7.10 -21.71
N LEU A 18 26.37 -6.25 -20.72
CA LEU A 18 25.66 -4.99 -20.56
C LEU A 18 25.95 -4.17 -21.81
N SER A 19 25.05 -4.21 -22.79
CA SER A 19 24.90 -3.08 -23.69
C SER A 19 24.26 -1.96 -22.87
N CYS A 20 25.09 -1.23 -22.12
CA CYS A 20 24.75 0.09 -21.64
C CYS A 20 24.52 0.96 -22.89
N VAL A 21 23.30 0.97 -23.40
CA VAL A 21 22.84 2.08 -24.24
C VAL A 21 22.70 3.24 -23.28
N SER A 22 23.82 3.91 -23.01
CA SER A 22 23.83 5.22 -22.39
C SER A 22 23.18 6.15 -23.40
N ALA A 23 21.87 6.35 -23.25
CA ALA A 23 21.18 7.43 -23.93
C ALA A 23 21.91 8.73 -23.57
N THR A 24 22.62 9.30 -24.54
CA THR A 24 23.34 10.55 -24.35
C THR A 24 22.31 11.65 -24.02
N PRO A 25 22.65 12.65 -23.20
CA PRO A 25 21.70 13.68 -22.74
C PRO A 25 20.90 14.34 -23.88
N SER A 26 21.48 14.43 -25.09
CA SER A 26 20.81 14.94 -26.29
C SER A 26 19.64 14.08 -26.77
N THR A 27 19.73 12.75 -26.65
CA THR A 27 18.65 11.83 -27.03
C THR A 27 17.48 11.90 -26.05
N LEU A 28 17.76 12.01 -24.75
CA LEU A 28 16.74 12.23 -23.72
C LEU A 28 16.01 13.57 -23.92
N ALA A 29 16.75 14.64 -24.23
CA ALA A 29 16.15 15.94 -24.51
C ALA A 29 15.25 15.92 -25.75
N ALA A 30 15.69 15.28 -26.84
CA ALA A 30 14.90 15.14 -28.06
C ALA A 30 13.65 14.25 -27.85
N SER A 31 13.78 13.13 -27.12
CA SER A 31 12.65 12.27 -26.76
C SER A 31 11.64 13.02 -25.90
N SER A 32 12.11 13.78 -24.91
CA SER A 32 11.27 14.65 -24.10
C SER A 32 10.50 15.65 -24.97
N ALA A 33 11.16 16.36 -25.90
CA ALA A 33 10.48 17.30 -26.79
C ALA A 33 9.36 16.66 -27.64
N ILE A 34 9.60 15.46 -28.17
CA ILE A 34 8.58 14.70 -28.93
C ILE A 34 7.38 14.35 -28.04
N ILE A 35 7.64 13.89 -26.82
CA ILE A 35 6.59 13.58 -25.85
C ILE A 35 5.76 14.82 -25.52
N HIS A 36 6.42 15.99 -25.36
CA HIS A 36 5.74 17.26 -25.15
C HIS A 36 4.80 17.64 -26.31
N ASP A 37 5.24 17.44 -27.55
CA ASP A 37 4.42 17.74 -28.73
C ASP A 37 3.23 16.78 -28.86
N ILE A 38 3.41 15.49 -28.58
CA ILE A 38 2.33 14.50 -28.57
C ILE A 38 1.29 14.85 -27.50
N ILE A 39 1.73 15.21 -26.31
CA ILE A 39 0.83 15.58 -25.20
C ILE A 39 0.09 16.89 -25.50
N ARG A 40 0.73 17.85 -26.19
CA ARG A 40 0.06 19.06 -26.70
C ARG A 40 -0.97 18.77 -27.79
N GLY A 41 -0.92 17.60 -28.42
CA GLY A 41 -1.94 17.13 -29.38
C GLY A 41 -3.20 16.54 -28.74
N LEU A 42 -3.24 16.37 -27.41
CA LEU A 42 -4.48 16.04 -26.70
C LEU A 42 -5.49 17.19 -26.85
N ALA A 43 -6.79 16.88 -26.73
CA ALA A 43 -7.81 17.92 -26.69
C ALA A 43 -7.48 18.99 -25.63
N ASP A 44 -7.72 20.27 -25.94
CA ASP A 44 -7.26 21.41 -25.12
C ASP A 44 -7.57 21.27 -23.62
N THR A 45 -8.75 20.76 -23.28
CA THR A 45 -9.18 20.54 -21.89
C THR A 45 -8.34 19.49 -21.16
N THR A 46 -7.85 18.48 -21.86
CA THR A 46 -6.99 17.43 -21.31
C THR A 46 -5.53 17.86 -21.36
N ALA A 47 -5.09 18.55 -22.42
CA ALA A 47 -3.73 19.11 -22.53
C ALA A 47 -3.42 20.12 -21.41
N ALA A 48 -4.40 20.93 -20.99
CA ALA A 48 -4.27 21.87 -19.87
C ALA A 48 -3.98 21.21 -18.50
N ARG A 49 -4.14 19.88 -18.39
CA ARG A 49 -3.90 19.11 -17.16
C ARG A 49 -2.48 18.56 -17.07
N VAL A 50 -1.62 18.89 -18.03
CA VAL A 50 -0.25 18.41 -18.10
C VAL A 50 0.68 19.51 -17.59
N ARG A 51 1.53 19.17 -16.62
CA ARG A 51 2.58 20.06 -16.11
C ARG A 51 3.95 19.51 -16.43
N THR A 52 4.83 20.41 -16.86
CA THR A 52 6.20 20.11 -17.31
C THR A 52 7.25 20.93 -16.56
N ASP A 53 6.82 21.75 -15.62
CA ASP A 53 7.74 22.52 -14.78
C ASP A 53 8.54 21.63 -13.83
N ALA A 54 9.69 22.15 -13.42
CA ALA A 54 10.65 21.44 -12.59
C ALA A 54 10.08 21.02 -11.23
N GLU A 55 9.14 21.79 -10.67
CA GLU A 55 8.54 21.50 -9.37
C GLU A 55 7.65 20.25 -9.43
N ALA A 56 6.75 20.19 -10.42
CA ALA A 56 5.88 19.03 -10.62
C ALA A 56 6.69 17.77 -10.89
N THR A 57 7.64 17.82 -11.83
CA THR A 57 8.46 16.67 -12.23
C THR A 57 9.39 16.20 -11.11
N ALA A 58 9.96 17.10 -10.30
CA ALA A 58 10.78 16.74 -9.14
C ALA A 58 9.96 16.05 -8.03
N ARG A 59 8.73 16.50 -7.75
CA ARG A 59 7.86 15.79 -6.79
C ARG A 59 7.52 14.38 -7.28
N ALA A 60 7.24 14.23 -8.57
CA ALA A 60 6.90 12.96 -9.18
C ALA A 60 8.08 11.99 -9.33
N SER A 61 9.32 12.47 -9.21
CA SER A 61 10.53 11.64 -9.34
C SER A 61 11.01 11.01 -8.02
N THR A 62 10.36 11.29 -6.90
CA THR A 62 10.73 10.72 -5.59
C THR A 62 9.80 9.58 -5.20
N ASP A 63 10.19 8.72 -4.27
CA ASP A 63 9.27 7.77 -3.62
C ASP A 63 9.68 7.51 -2.18
N PHE A 64 8.89 6.73 -1.45
CA PHE A 64 9.14 6.45 -0.03
C PHE A 64 10.45 5.71 0.22
N GLY A 65 10.92 4.92 -0.75
CA GLY A 65 12.19 4.22 -0.64
C GLY A 65 13.41 5.13 -0.75
N THR A 66 13.25 6.38 -1.18
CA THR A 66 14.35 7.35 -1.41
C THR A 66 15.43 6.84 -2.39
N ASN A 67 15.12 5.78 -3.14
CA ASN A 67 16.06 5.12 -4.06
C ASN A 67 16.15 5.83 -5.41
N ALA A 68 15.18 6.68 -5.75
CA ALA A 68 15.31 7.56 -6.90
C ALA A 68 16.39 8.61 -6.56
N THR A 69 17.61 8.39 -7.03
CA THR A 69 18.68 9.38 -6.93
C THR A 69 18.17 10.67 -7.54
N ALA A 70 18.54 11.80 -6.94
CA ALA A 70 18.16 13.14 -7.40
C ALA A 70 18.69 13.50 -8.81
N ASP A 71 19.18 12.51 -9.56
CA ASP A 71 19.64 12.65 -10.92
C ASP A 71 18.46 12.96 -11.84
N ASP A 72 18.63 13.96 -12.70
CA ASP A 72 17.65 14.34 -13.73
C ASP A 72 17.19 13.15 -14.59
N ALA A 73 18.02 12.09 -14.68
CA ALA A 73 17.72 10.85 -15.37
C ALA A 73 16.49 10.10 -14.82
N ALA A 74 16.12 10.29 -13.54
CA ALA A 74 14.95 9.65 -12.94
C ALA A 74 13.65 10.47 -13.13
N ARG A 75 13.73 11.70 -13.66
CA ARG A 75 12.57 12.58 -13.76
C ARG A 75 11.65 12.17 -14.91
N PRO A 76 10.32 12.23 -14.72
CA PRO A 76 9.40 12.18 -15.83
C PRO A 76 9.52 13.43 -16.68
N ALA A 77 9.21 13.31 -17.97
CA ALA A 77 9.10 14.46 -18.88
C ALA A 77 7.90 15.35 -18.51
N ALA A 78 6.81 14.75 -18.01
CA ALA A 78 5.63 15.49 -17.57
C ALA A 78 4.88 14.78 -16.43
N VAL A 79 4.06 15.55 -15.73
CA VAL A 79 3.08 15.05 -14.76
C VAL A 79 1.69 15.39 -15.27
N PHE A 80 0.81 14.40 -15.30
CA PHE A 80 -0.56 14.54 -15.77
C PHE A 80 -1.54 14.48 -14.60
N TYR A 81 -2.44 15.46 -14.51
CA TYR A 81 -3.43 15.61 -13.44
C TYR A 81 -4.86 15.36 -13.95
N PRO A 82 -5.23 14.10 -14.25
CA PRO A 82 -6.51 13.76 -14.85
C PRO A 82 -7.70 14.19 -13.97
N SER A 83 -8.82 14.55 -14.62
CA SER A 83 -10.09 14.79 -13.93
C SER A 83 -11.05 13.60 -13.93
N CYS A 84 -10.84 12.64 -14.83
CA CYS A 84 -11.66 11.44 -14.93
C CYS A 84 -10.87 10.29 -15.59
N ALA A 85 -11.46 9.09 -15.65
CA ALA A 85 -10.85 7.95 -16.33
C ALA A 85 -10.67 8.18 -17.85
N ALA A 86 -11.55 8.97 -18.48
CA ALA A 86 -11.44 9.26 -19.91
C ALA A 86 -10.20 10.11 -20.27
N ASP A 87 -9.76 10.99 -19.36
CA ASP A 87 -8.50 11.73 -19.49
C ASP A 87 -7.30 10.78 -19.52
N ILE A 88 -7.29 9.80 -18.61
CA ILE A 88 -6.24 8.76 -18.55
C ILE A 88 -6.23 7.94 -19.84
N ALA A 89 -7.41 7.55 -20.32
CA ALA A 89 -7.58 6.80 -21.56
C ALA A 89 -7.09 7.59 -22.78
N ALA A 90 -7.32 8.91 -22.82
CA ALA A 90 -6.80 9.78 -23.88
C ALA A 90 -5.26 9.85 -23.88
N LEU A 91 -4.64 9.99 -22.71
CA LEU A 91 -3.17 9.96 -22.58
C LEU A 91 -2.58 8.62 -23.05
N LEU A 92 -3.17 7.50 -22.62
CA LEU A 92 -2.67 6.17 -22.98
C LEU A 92 -2.84 5.90 -24.48
N ARG A 93 -3.96 6.29 -25.10
CA ARG A 93 -4.14 6.24 -26.56
C ARG A 93 -3.11 7.10 -27.30
N ALA A 94 -2.81 8.30 -26.80
CA ALA A 94 -1.80 9.17 -27.40
C ALA A 94 -0.40 8.54 -27.36
N SER A 95 -0.05 7.87 -26.26
CA SER A 95 1.21 7.10 -26.18
C SER A 95 1.19 5.90 -27.11
N SER A 96 0.13 5.07 -27.07
CA SER A 96 0.07 3.82 -27.84
C SER A 96 0.01 4.03 -29.35
N ALA A 97 -0.57 5.15 -29.81
CA ALA A 97 -0.64 5.51 -31.23
C ALA A 97 0.63 6.24 -31.74
N SER A 98 1.56 6.61 -30.86
CA SER A 98 2.80 7.27 -31.24
C SER A 98 3.76 6.31 -31.94
N ALA A 99 4.52 6.80 -32.93
CA ALA A 99 5.63 6.07 -33.52
C ALA A 99 6.77 5.77 -32.52
N SER A 100 6.82 6.54 -31.42
CA SER A 100 7.70 6.32 -30.28
C SER A 100 6.85 6.41 -29.00
N PRO A 101 6.20 5.30 -28.58
CA PRO A 101 5.44 5.26 -27.34
C PRO A 101 6.31 5.64 -26.15
N PHE A 102 5.72 6.31 -25.17
CA PHE A 102 6.41 6.75 -23.96
C PHE A 102 5.84 6.04 -22.73
N PRO A 103 6.68 5.81 -21.69
CA PRO A 103 6.22 5.16 -20.48
C PRO A 103 5.21 6.05 -19.74
N VAL A 104 4.16 5.43 -19.23
CA VAL A 104 3.16 6.07 -18.37
C VAL A 104 3.07 5.28 -17.08
N SER A 105 3.15 5.96 -15.93
CA SER A 105 3.02 5.32 -14.63
C SER A 105 1.97 6.04 -13.79
N ALA A 106 1.06 5.27 -13.19
CA ALA A 106 0.09 5.80 -12.24
C ALA A 106 0.73 5.98 -10.87
N ARG A 107 0.51 7.13 -10.25
CA ARG A 107 1.04 7.46 -8.94
C ARG A 107 -0.08 7.86 -7.98
N GLY A 108 -0.23 7.05 -6.92
CA GLY A 108 -1.06 7.39 -5.77
C GLY A 108 -0.33 8.35 -4.82
N ARG A 109 0.01 7.88 -3.61
CA ARG A 109 0.75 8.68 -2.60
C ARG A 109 2.28 8.50 -2.64
N GLY A 110 2.82 7.81 -3.64
CA GLY A 110 4.27 7.65 -3.78
C GLY A 110 4.94 6.75 -2.73
N HIS A 111 4.19 5.83 -2.13
CA HIS A 111 4.70 4.88 -1.12
C HIS A 111 5.42 3.65 -1.69
N SER A 112 5.67 3.63 -3.01
CA SER A 112 6.58 2.65 -3.60
C SER A 112 8.01 2.85 -3.05
N THR A 113 8.83 1.81 -3.13
CA THR A 113 10.20 1.85 -2.57
C THR A 113 11.31 1.72 -3.60
N ARG A 114 10.98 1.43 -4.86
CA ARG A 114 11.96 1.15 -5.92
C ARG A 114 11.54 1.76 -7.27
N GLY A 115 10.90 2.93 -7.24
CA GLY A 115 10.55 3.69 -8.44
C GLY A 115 9.37 3.16 -9.25
N GLN A 116 8.57 2.22 -8.72
CA GLN A 116 7.45 1.63 -9.46
C GLN A 116 6.41 2.68 -9.93
N ALA A 117 6.23 3.74 -9.13
CA ALA A 117 5.32 4.85 -9.43
C ALA A 117 6.02 6.05 -10.09
N THR A 118 7.16 5.85 -10.75
CA THR A 118 7.85 6.85 -11.58
C THR A 118 7.80 6.45 -13.05
N ALA A 119 8.11 7.39 -13.94
CA ALA A 119 8.19 7.16 -15.37
C ALA A 119 9.34 7.99 -15.96
N PRO A 120 10.62 7.57 -15.80
CA PRO A 120 11.77 8.30 -16.33
C PRO A 120 11.60 8.63 -17.81
N GLY A 121 11.70 9.92 -18.15
CA GLY A 121 11.48 10.43 -19.51
C GLY A 121 10.04 10.30 -20.04
N GLY A 122 9.10 9.79 -19.26
CA GLY A 122 7.70 9.59 -19.64
C GLY A 122 6.73 10.49 -18.88
N VAL A 123 5.55 9.97 -18.60
CA VAL A 123 4.47 10.71 -17.92
C VAL A 123 4.07 10.00 -16.64
N VAL A 124 4.10 10.74 -15.53
CA VAL A 124 3.49 10.27 -14.27
C VAL A 124 2.06 10.80 -14.19
N VAL A 125 1.09 9.90 -14.00
CA VAL A 125 -0.31 10.24 -13.77
C VAL A 125 -0.52 10.42 -12.27
N ASP A 126 -0.75 11.65 -11.83
CA ASP A 126 -1.10 11.97 -10.45
C ASP A 126 -2.56 11.57 -10.20
N MET A 127 -2.76 10.37 -9.64
CA MET A 127 -4.10 9.84 -9.41
C MET A 127 -4.89 10.68 -8.40
N ALA A 128 -4.21 11.39 -7.48
CA ALA A 128 -4.87 12.20 -6.46
C ALA A 128 -5.76 13.30 -7.04
N SER A 129 -5.41 13.80 -8.22
CA SER A 129 -6.16 14.83 -8.93
C SER A 129 -7.59 14.42 -9.32
N LEU A 130 -7.88 13.10 -9.44
CA LEU A 130 -9.23 12.60 -9.65
C LEU A 130 -10.19 12.96 -8.51
N ALA A 131 -9.67 13.05 -7.27
CA ALA A 131 -10.47 13.47 -6.11
C ALA A 131 -10.70 14.99 -6.11
N VAL A 132 -9.74 15.79 -6.58
CA VAL A 132 -9.84 17.26 -6.69
C VAL A 132 -10.89 17.65 -7.72
N ALA A 133 -10.87 17.01 -8.89
CA ALA A 133 -11.88 17.23 -9.92
C ALA A 133 -13.30 16.84 -9.45
N ALA A 134 -13.40 15.88 -8.54
CA ALA A 134 -14.66 15.51 -7.89
C ALA A 134 -15.06 16.47 -6.73
N GLY A 135 -14.34 17.58 -6.53
CA GLY A 135 -14.68 18.68 -5.62
C GLY A 135 -13.78 18.85 -4.38
N ARG A 136 -12.63 18.17 -4.28
CA ARG A 136 -11.74 18.28 -3.11
C ARG A 136 -11.03 19.64 -3.05
N ASP A 137 -11.11 20.32 -1.91
CA ASP A 137 -10.26 21.46 -1.54
C ASP A 137 -8.85 20.95 -1.17
N GLU A 138 -7.81 21.39 -1.87
CA GLU A 138 -6.40 21.05 -1.59
C GLU A 138 -5.95 21.51 -0.20
N THR A 139 -6.61 22.52 0.38
CA THR A 139 -6.25 23.08 1.70
C THR A 139 -6.82 22.32 2.88
N ALA A 140 -7.54 21.21 2.65
CA ALA A 140 -7.91 20.26 3.69
C ALA A 140 -6.70 19.41 4.13
N THR A 141 -5.65 20.10 4.55
CA THR A 141 -4.52 19.57 5.30
C THR A 141 -5.05 19.08 6.65
N THR A 142 -4.86 17.78 6.83
CA THR A 142 -4.81 17.01 8.08
C THR A 142 -6.07 16.77 8.91
N ASN A 143 -7.13 17.58 9.00
CA ASN A 143 -8.22 17.24 9.98
C ASN A 143 -9.68 17.66 9.66
N ALA A 144 -10.05 18.10 8.45
CA ALA A 144 -11.41 18.56 8.19
C ALA A 144 -12.24 17.62 7.28
N SER A 145 -13.28 17.01 7.88
CA SER A 145 -14.58 16.56 7.33
C SER A 145 -14.69 16.34 5.80
N SER A 146 -14.77 15.06 5.43
CA SER A 146 -14.66 14.40 4.13
C SER A 146 -15.82 14.53 3.13
N THR A 147 -16.59 15.62 3.11
CA THR A 147 -17.79 15.68 2.24
C THR A 147 -17.47 15.54 0.75
N SER A 148 -16.34 16.08 0.27
CA SER A 148 -16.00 15.97 -1.15
C SER A 148 -15.09 14.79 -1.53
N ALA A 149 -14.33 14.23 -0.58
CA ALA A 149 -13.56 12.99 -0.81
C ALA A 149 -14.50 11.81 -1.14
N SER A 150 -15.73 11.87 -0.62
CA SER A 150 -16.76 10.85 -0.78
C SER A 150 -17.32 10.74 -2.20
N ALA A 151 -17.07 11.70 -3.10
CA ALA A 151 -17.72 11.72 -4.42
C ALA A 151 -17.42 10.49 -5.29
N ARG A 152 -16.31 9.78 -5.04
CA ARG A 152 -15.96 8.52 -5.72
C ARG A 152 -15.92 7.32 -4.78
N LEU A 153 -16.68 7.39 -3.69
CA LEU A 153 -16.97 6.30 -2.76
C LEU A 153 -18.48 6.04 -2.77
N ALA A 154 -18.89 4.82 -3.10
CA ALA A 154 -20.31 4.42 -3.07
C ALA A 154 -20.47 3.10 -2.31
N VAL A 155 -21.13 3.16 -1.15
CA VAL A 155 -21.39 1.99 -0.30
C VAL A 155 -22.71 1.35 -0.70
N SER A 156 -22.68 0.03 -0.93
CA SER A 156 -23.87 -0.82 -1.07
C SER A 156 -24.03 -1.63 0.21
N VAL A 157 -24.99 -1.24 1.07
CA VAL A 157 -25.27 -1.94 2.34
C VAL A 157 -25.80 -3.34 2.07
N ASP A 158 -26.78 -3.46 1.17
CA ASP A 158 -27.39 -4.75 0.81
C ASP A 158 -26.42 -5.65 0.03
N GLY A 159 -25.67 -5.06 -0.90
CA GLY A 159 -24.65 -5.78 -1.67
C GLY A 159 -23.38 -6.10 -0.87
N ARG A 160 -23.19 -5.47 0.30
CA ARG A 160 -22.03 -5.62 1.18
C ARG A 160 -20.71 -5.36 0.44
N TYR A 161 -20.65 -4.26 -0.28
CA TYR A 161 -19.43 -3.79 -0.93
C TYR A 161 -19.34 -2.27 -0.95
N ILE A 162 -18.16 -1.74 -1.23
CA ILE A 162 -17.93 -0.34 -1.55
C ILE A 162 -17.21 -0.22 -2.89
N ASP A 163 -17.73 0.63 -3.77
CA ASP A 163 -17.06 1.06 -4.98
C ASP A 163 -16.17 2.26 -4.65
N ALA A 164 -14.86 2.12 -4.84
CA ALA A 164 -13.87 3.15 -4.51
C ALA A 164 -12.98 3.49 -5.71
N GLY A 165 -12.81 4.79 -5.98
CA GLY A 165 -11.83 5.26 -6.97
C GLY A 165 -10.40 4.81 -6.65
N GLY A 166 -9.57 4.56 -7.67
CA GLY A 166 -8.18 4.13 -7.48
C GLY A 166 -7.30 5.10 -6.68
N GLU A 167 -7.68 6.38 -6.65
CA GLU A 167 -7.06 7.47 -5.90
C GLU A 167 -7.47 7.56 -4.43
N GLN A 168 -8.57 6.90 -4.06
CA GLN A 168 -9.14 6.99 -2.72
C GLN A 168 -8.20 6.37 -1.70
N LEU A 169 -8.17 6.95 -0.49
CA LEU A 169 -7.37 6.41 0.60
C LEU A 169 -8.16 5.35 1.35
N TRP A 170 -7.48 4.32 1.86
CA TRP A 170 -8.12 3.28 2.67
C TRP A 170 -8.79 3.84 3.94
N VAL A 171 -8.27 4.93 4.52
CA VAL A 171 -8.91 5.60 5.65
C VAL A 171 -10.28 6.20 5.28
N ASP A 172 -10.43 6.71 4.07
CA ASP A 172 -11.70 7.29 3.61
C ASP A 172 -12.71 6.17 3.28
N VAL A 173 -12.22 5.07 2.68
CA VAL A 173 -12.99 3.82 2.47
C VAL A 173 -13.50 3.27 3.81
N LEU A 174 -12.64 3.23 4.83
CA LEU A 174 -13.01 2.78 6.18
C LEU A 174 -14.10 3.65 6.78
N HIS A 175 -13.92 4.97 6.80
CA HIS A 175 -14.92 5.88 7.37
C HIS A 175 -16.27 5.78 6.66
N ALA A 176 -16.28 5.68 5.32
CA ALA A 176 -17.50 5.50 4.56
C ALA A 176 -18.21 4.18 4.90
N ALA A 177 -17.48 3.06 5.01
CA ALA A 177 -18.06 1.78 5.38
C ALA A 177 -18.57 1.78 6.84
N LEU A 178 -17.81 2.36 7.78
CA LEU A 178 -18.15 2.42 9.20
C LEU A 178 -19.43 3.23 9.47
N ALA A 179 -19.74 4.22 8.64
CA ALA A 179 -21.02 4.94 8.71
C ALA A 179 -22.25 4.02 8.57
N HIS A 180 -22.05 2.82 8.02
CA HIS A 180 -23.06 1.77 7.87
C HIS A 180 -22.80 0.54 8.75
N GLY A 181 -21.89 0.62 9.72
CA GLY A 181 -21.51 -0.52 10.57
C GLY A 181 -20.76 -1.62 9.80
N LEU A 182 -20.10 -1.28 8.70
CA LEU A 182 -19.37 -2.19 7.83
C LEU A 182 -17.88 -1.85 7.79
N THR A 183 -17.07 -2.80 7.32
CA THR A 183 -15.62 -2.67 7.21
C THR A 183 -15.09 -3.55 6.08
N PRO A 184 -14.10 -3.12 5.27
CA PRO A 184 -13.29 -4.04 4.48
C PRO A 184 -12.69 -5.17 5.33
N ARG A 185 -12.47 -6.33 4.71
CA ARG A 185 -11.96 -7.53 5.39
C ARG A 185 -10.45 -7.58 5.52
N SER A 186 -9.73 -6.88 4.65
CA SER A 186 -8.28 -6.90 4.58
C SER A 186 -7.75 -5.50 4.35
N TRP A 187 -6.69 -5.16 5.09
CA TRP A 187 -6.16 -3.82 5.22
C TRP A 187 -4.65 -3.82 5.02
N THR A 188 -4.08 -2.64 4.86
CA THR A 188 -2.65 -2.38 5.15
C THR A 188 -2.57 -1.62 6.47
N ASP A 189 -1.49 -1.77 7.22
CA ASP A 189 -1.39 -1.15 8.56
C ASP A 189 -1.36 0.38 8.49
N TYR A 190 -0.83 0.91 7.38
CA TYR A 190 -0.93 2.33 7.05
C TYR A 190 -2.12 2.58 6.10
N LEU A 191 -3.17 3.22 6.61
CA LEU A 191 -4.43 3.43 5.88
C LEU A 191 -4.44 4.66 4.94
N ARG A 192 -3.36 5.45 4.90
CA ARG A 192 -3.25 6.59 3.97
C ARG A 192 -2.55 6.21 2.66
N LEU A 193 -2.63 4.94 2.29
CA LEU A 193 -2.30 4.43 0.96
C LEU A 193 -3.53 4.46 0.06
N THR A 194 -3.32 4.63 -1.24
CA THR A 194 -4.40 4.62 -2.24
C THR A 194 -4.84 3.20 -2.58
N VAL A 195 -6.14 2.99 -2.80
CA VAL A 195 -6.73 1.70 -3.21
C VAL A 195 -6.04 1.11 -4.44
N GLY A 196 -5.93 1.88 -5.53
CA GLY A 196 -5.30 1.38 -6.77
C GLY A 196 -3.84 1.00 -6.55
N GLY A 197 -3.11 1.79 -5.76
CA GLY A 197 -1.70 1.55 -5.47
C GLY A 197 -1.44 0.25 -4.72
N THR A 198 -2.18 -0.04 -3.66
CA THR A 198 -1.97 -1.28 -2.89
C THR A 198 -2.49 -2.51 -3.63
N LEU A 199 -3.58 -2.40 -4.39
CA LEU A 199 -4.07 -3.48 -5.24
C LEU A 199 -3.09 -3.81 -6.38
N SER A 200 -2.34 -2.85 -6.89
CA SER A 200 -1.24 -3.14 -7.83
C SER A 200 -0.04 -3.83 -7.19
N ASN A 201 0.09 -3.88 -5.86
CA ASN A 201 1.24 -4.46 -5.14
C ASN A 201 0.86 -5.61 -4.18
N ALA A 202 -0.36 -6.15 -4.27
CA ALA A 202 -1.00 -7.12 -3.36
C ALA A 202 -1.69 -6.53 -2.12
N GLY A 203 -1.01 -5.68 -1.34
CA GLY A 203 -1.56 -5.12 -0.08
C GLY A 203 -1.68 -6.19 1.01
N ILE A 204 -0.56 -6.51 1.67
CA ILE A 204 -0.46 -7.55 2.70
C ILE A 204 -0.39 -6.90 4.09
N SER A 205 -1.00 -7.52 5.10
CA SER A 205 -0.92 -7.13 6.52
C SER A 205 -1.12 -8.35 7.43
N GLY A 206 -1.16 -8.10 8.74
CA GLY A 206 -1.40 -9.13 9.76
C GLY A 206 -2.76 -9.85 9.68
N GLN A 207 -3.70 -9.43 8.82
CA GLN A 207 -4.97 -10.14 8.57
C GLN A 207 -4.90 -11.10 7.36
N ALA A 208 -3.82 -11.07 6.59
CA ALA A 208 -3.74 -11.79 5.32
C ALA A 208 -3.80 -13.33 5.47
N PHE A 209 -3.43 -13.89 6.63
CA PHE A 209 -3.58 -15.33 6.87
C PHE A 209 -5.06 -15.76 6.93
N ARG A 210 -5.96 -14.85 7.34
CA ARG A 210 -7.39 -15.13 7.52
C ARG A 210 -8.22 -14.72 6.31
N HIS A 211 -7.89 -13.59 5.68
CA HIS A 211 -8.68 -12.99 4.61
C HIS A 211 -7.94 -12.91 3.27
N GLY A 212 -6.68 -13.32 3.22
CA GLY A 212 -5.80 -13.04 2.09
C GLY A 212 -5.36 -11.57 2.04
N PRO A 213 -4.39 -11.24 1.16
CA PRO A 213 -4.04 -9.86 0.84
C PRO A 213 -5.24 -9.08 0.28
N GLN A 214 -5.14 -7.76 0.18
CA GLN A 214 -6.18 -6.91 -0.39
C GLN A 214 -6.59 -7.33 -1.81
N ILE A 215 -5.65 -7.82 -2.62
CA ILE A 215 -5.95 -8.35 -3.96
C ILE A 215 -6.85 -9.59 -3.96
N SER A 216 -6.91 -10.34 -2.86
CA SER A 216 -7.87 -11.45 -2.69
C SER A 216 -9.26 -10.96 -2.27
N ASN A 217 -9.42 -9.67 -2.01
CA ASN A 217 -10.64 -9.02 -1.55
C ASN A 217 -11.08 -7.94 -2.55
N VAL A 218 -11.22 -8.34 -3.81
CA VAL A 218 -11.73 -7.48 -4.90
C VAL A 218 -12.79 -8.25 -5.67
N LEU A 219 -13.93 -7.63 -5.92
CA LEU A 219 -15.03 -8.24 -6.68
C LEU A 219 -15.01 -7.82 -8.15
N GLU A 220 -14.61 -6.57 -8.44
CA GLU A 220 -14.66 -5.97 -9.78
C GLU A 220 -13.69 -4.79 -9.86
N LEU A 221 -13.13 -4.53 -11.03
CA LEU A 221 -12.25 -3.40 -11.30
C LEU A 221 -12.71 -2.66 -12.55
N ASP A 222 -12.59 -1.32 -12.55
CA ASP A 222 -12.53 -0.54 -13.79
C ASP A 222 -11.07 -0.17 -14.06
N VAL A 223 -10.56 -0.60 -15.21
CA VAL A 223 -9.17 -0.48 -15.62
C VAL A 223 -9.08 0.29 -16.94
N VAL A 224 -8.11 1.19 -17.05
CA VAL A 224 -7.68 1.73 -18.34
C VAL A 224 -6.42 0.99 -18.80
N THR A 225 -6.51 0.23 -19.89
CA THR A 225 -5.41 -0.60 -20.40
C THR A 225 -4.32 0.26 -21.06
N GLY A 226 -3.16 -0.34 -21.37
CA GLY A 226 -2.08 0.36 -22.09
C GLY A 226 -2.44 0.87 -23.49
N THR A 227 -3.50 0.32 -24.11
CA THR A 227 -4.09 0.81 -25.38
C THR A 227 -5.12 1.92 -25.17
N GLY A 228 -5.42 2.25 -23.91
CA GLY A 228 -6.42 3.24 -23.51
C GLY A 228 -7.87 2.75 -23.63
N ASP A 229 -8.09 1.43 -23.63
CA ASP A 229 -9.43 0.85 -23.50
C ASP A 229 -9.90 0.95 -22.05
N MET A 230 -11.15 1.34 -21.84
CA MET A 230 -11.77 1.38 -20.52
C MET A 230 -12.57 0.09 -20.31
N VAL A 231 -12.08 -0.78 -19.44
CA VAL A 231 -12.62 -2.14 -19.25
C VAL A 231 -13.07 -2.32 -17.80
N THR A 232 -14.29 -2.85 -17.61
CA THR A 232 -14.74 -3.37 -16.32
C THR A 232 -14.54 -4.88 -16.30
N CYS A 233 -13.67 -5.38 -15.42
CA CYS A 233 -13.30 -6.80 -15.30
C CYS A 233 -13.54 -7.37 -13.90
N SER A 234 -13.71 -8.69 -13.81
CA SER A 234 -13.97 -9.49 -12.62
C SER A 234 -13.53 -10.94 -12.87
N LYS A 235 -13.71 -11.85 -11.91
CA LYS A 235 -13.46 -13.28 -12.13
C LYS A 235 -14.36 -13.90 -13.20
N GLU A 236 -15.53 -13.31 -13.45
CA GLU A 236 -16.53 -13.78 -14.41
C GLU A 236 -16.48 -13.04 -15.75
N LYS A 237 -15.69 -11.96 -15.85
CA LYS A 237 -15.60 -11.11 -17.05
C LYS A 237 -14.19 -10.56 -17.21
N ASP A 238 -13.55 -10.86 -18.35
CA ASP A 238 -12.16 -10.45 -18.63
C ASP A 238 -11.18 -10.88 -17.51
N ALA A 239 -11.33 -12.14 -17.06
CA ALA A 239 -10.62 -12.68 -15.91
C ALA A 239 -9.09 -12.61 -16.01
N ASP A 240 -8.54 -12.79 -17.22
CA ASP A 240 -7.10 -12.67 -17.45
C ASP A 240 -6.60 -11.25 -17.14
N LEU A 241 -7.35 -10.21 -17.52
CA LEU A 241 -7.01 -8.82 -17.18
C LEU A 241 -7.18 -8.56 -15.68
N PHE A 242 -8.28 -9.04 -15.09
CA PHE A 242 -8.54 -8.92 -13.66
C PHE A 242 -7.38 -9.49 -12.83
N ASP A 243 -6.93 -10.70 -13.17
CA ASP A 243 -5.84 -11.39 -12.47
C ASP A 243 -4.48 -10.74 -12.73
N ALA A 244 -4.23 -10.24 -13.95
CA ALA A 244 -2.97 -9.59 -14.29
C ALA A 244 -2.81 -8.22 -13.60
N VAL A 245 -3.89 -7.45 -13.43
CA VAL A 245 -3.86 -6.12 -12.82
C VAL A 245 -3.62 -6.18 -11.31
N LEU A 246 -4.17 -7.18 -10.64
CA LEU A 246 -4.03 -7.41 -9.20
C LEU A 246 -2.64 -7.94 -8.86
N GLY A 247 -1.81 -7.13 -8.19
CA GLY A 247 -0.39 -7.44 -7.97
C GLY A 247 0.49 -7.23 -9.22
N GLY A 248 -0.05 -6.66 -10.29
CA GLY A 248 0.63 -6.46 -11.57
C GLY A 248 1.58 -5.26 -11.65
N LEU A 249 1.87 -4.59 -10.52
CA LEU A 249 2.75 -3.41 -10.44
C LEU A 249 2.35 -2.25 -11.36
N GLY A 250 1.06 -2.17 -11.72
CA GLY A 250 0.53 -1.17 -12.66
C GLY A 250 0.91 -1.40 -14.13
N GLN A 251 1.50 -2.56 -14.48
CA GLN A 251 1.99 -2.85 -15.83
C GLN A 251 0.92 -3.33 -16.79
N PHE A 252 -0.24 -3.74 -16.28
CA PHE A 252 -1.36 -4.28 -17.08
C PHE A 252 -2.53 -3.30 -17.23
N GLY A 253 -2.40 -2.09 -16.65
CA GLY A 253 -3.41 -1.05 -16.73
C GLY A 253 -3.49 -0.22 -15.45
N ILE A 254 -4.21 0.90 -15.55
CA ILE A 254 -4.43 1.83 -14.44
C ILE A 254 -5.80 1.55 -13.83
N ILE A 255 -5.82 1.12 -12.57
CA ILE A 255 -7.05 0.93 -11.79
C ILE A 255 -7.68 2.29 -11.51
N THR A 256 -8.90 2.51 -12.02
CA THR A 256 -9.67 3.75 -11.81
C THR A 256 -10.81 3.59 -10.82
N ARG A 257 -11.33 2.38 -10.62
CA ARG A 257 -12.26 2.00 -9.56
C ARG A 257 -12.01 0.54 -9.15
N ALA A 258 -12.21 0.23 -7.87
CA ALA A 258 -12.29 -1.13 -7.36
C ALA A 258 -13.57 -1.32 -6.53
N ARG A 259 -14.22 -2.47 -6.68
CA ARG A 259 -15.30 -2.92 -5.81
C ARG A 259 -14.75 -3.82 -4.71
N ILE A 260 -14.78 -3.33 -3.48
CA ILE A 260 -14.21 -4.01 -2.32
C ILE A 260 -15.34 -4.63 -1.49
N PRO A 261 -15.28 -5.95 -1.17
CA PRO A 261 -16.26 -6.58 -0.31
C PRO A 261 -16.14 -6.08 1.13
N LEU A 262 -17.28 -5.94 1.79
CA LEU A 262 -17.42 -5.50 3.17
C LEU A 262 -17.91 -6.66 4.06
N ALA A 263 -17.65 -6.52 5.35
CA ALA A 263 -18.16 -7.36 6.43
C ALA A 263 -18.72 -6.48 7.55
N PRO A 264 -19.51 -7.01 8.49
CA PRO A 264 -19.88 -6.28 9.69
C PRO A 264 -18.63 -5.81 10.43
N ALA A 265 -18.61 -4.55 10.85
CA ALA A 265 -17.50 -4.01 11.62
C ALA A 265 -17.54 -4.54 13.07
N PRO A 266 -16.48 -5.18 13.58
CA PRO A 266 -16.36 -5.47 14.99
C PRO A 266 -16.37 -4.19 15.81
N ALA A 267 -17.07 -4.20 16.96
CA ALA A 267 -17.15 -3.01 17.82
C ALA A 267 -15.91 -2.82 18.70
N ARG A 268 -15.15 -3.89 18.94
CA ARG A 268 -14.04 -3.94 19.88
C ARG A 268 -12.91 -4.83 19.37
N ALA A 269 -11.71 -4.58 19.89
CA ALA A 269 -10.54 -5.43 19.69
C ALA A 269 -9.84 -5.65 21.04
N ARG A 270 -9.38 -6.87 21.27
CA ARG A 270 -8.40 -7.18 22.32
C ARG A 270 -7.07 -7.37 21.62
N TRP A 271 -6.10 -6.53 21.95
CA TRP A 271 -4.77 -6.53 21.38
C TRP A 271 -3.77 -6.97 22.44
N LEU A 272 -2.80 -7.79 22.03
CA LEU A 272 -1.72 -8.27 22.86
C LEU A 272 -0.40 -8.16 22.10
N ARG A 273 0.68 -8.04 22.87
CA ARG A 273 2.04 -8.01 22.34
C ARG A 273 2.90 -8.93 23.20
N LEU A 274 3.56 -9.88 22.55
CA LEU A 274 4.44 -10.85 23.16
C LEU A 274 5.88 -10.51 22.79
N LEU A 275 6.79 -10.69 23.74
CA LEU A 275 8.22 -10.44 23.55
C LEU A 275 8.98 -11.76 23.44
N TYR A 276 9.91 -11.81 22.49
CA TYR A 276 10.80 -12.93 22.25
C TYR A 276 12.23 -12.44 22.15
N THR A 277 13.17 -13.25 22.64
CA THR A 277 14.61 -13.04 22.48
C THR A 277 15.17 -13.84 21.28
N GLY A 278 14.37 -14.73 20.68
CA GLY A 278 14.74 -15.55 19.53
C GLY A 278 13.68 -15.55 18.43
N ALA A 279 14.13 -15.40 17.19
CA ALA A 279 13.25 -15.43 16.01
C ALA A 279 12.55 -16.79 15.81
N ALA A 280 13.21 -17.89 16.21
CA ALA A 280 12.67 -19.24 16.08
C ALA A 280 11.42 -19.44 16.94
N ASP A 281 11.46 -19.00 18.19
CA ASP A 281 10.32 -19.08 19.12
C ASP A 281 9.17 -18.18 18.64
N LEU A 282 9.48 -16.95 18.19
CA LEU A 282 8.48 -16.07 17.60
C LEU A 282 7.79 -16.74 16.40
N THR A 283 8.56 -17.31 15.48
CA THR A 283 8.02 -17.90 14.25
C THR A 283 7.18 -19.14 14.55
N ALA A 284 7.62 -19.99 15.49
CA ALA A 284 6.86 -21.15 15.92
C ALA A 284 5.50 -20.77 16.52
N ASP A 285 5.48 -19.75 17.39
CA ASP A 285 4.22 -19.24 17.95
C ASP A 285 3.37 -18.52 16.90
N GLN A 286 3.98 -17.78 15.97
CA GLN A 286 3.26 -17.15 14.87
C GLN A 286 2.54 -18.20 14.01
N GLU A 287 3.21 -19.29 13.62
CA GLU A 287 2.60 -20.40 12.88
C GLU A 287 1.47 -21.07 13.65
N ARG A 288 1.61 -21.18 14.98
CA ARG A 288 0.57 -21.73 15.85
C ARG A 288 -0.64 -20.81 15.96
N LEU A 289 -0.43 -19.49 16.05
CA LEU A 289 -1.49 -18.49 16.19
C LEU A 289 -2.32 -18.30 14.92
N ILE A 290 -1.72 -18.48 13.74
CA ILE A 290 -2.43 -18.36 12.45
C ILE A 290 -3.05 -19.68 11.97
N ALA A 291 -2.87 -20.78 12.72
CA ALA A 291 -3.43 -22.06 12.35
C ALA A 291 -4.95 -22.07 12.56
N ASP A 292 -5.70 -22.54 11.56
CA ASP A 292 -7.16 -22.72 11.67
C ASP A 292 -7.56 -24.09 12.24
N ASP A 293 -6.64 -25.07 12.24
CA ASP A 293 -6.90 -26.42 12.72
C ASP A 293 -6.31 -26.67 14.12
N GLU A 294 -7.06 -27.36 14.97
CA GLU A 294 -6.66 -27.65 16.34
C GLU A 294 -5.38 -28.50 16.44
N ARG A 295 -4.97 -29.25 15.39
CA ARG A 295 -3.74 -30.04 15.48
C ARG A 295 -2.50 -29.16 15.47
N ARG A 296 -2.54 -28.06 14.71
CA ARG A 296 -1.45 -27.08 14.64
C ARG A 296 -1.62 -25.97 15.67
N GLY A 297 -2.82 -25.42 15.82
CA GLY A 297 -3.09 -24.28 16.72
C GLY A 297 -3.37 -24.66 18.17
N GLY A 298 -3.79 -25.90 18.44
CA GLY A 298 -4.34 -26.29 19.74
C GLY A 298 -5.57 -25.44 20.09
N ALA A 299 -5.68 -25.04 21.36
CA ALA A 299 -6.79 -24.22 21.86
C ALA A 299 -6.87 -22.79 21.26
N LEU A 300 -5.86 -22.37 20.49
CA LEU A 300 -5.82 -21.05 19.85
C LEU A 300 -6.21 -21.10 18.36
N ALA A 301 -6.51 -22.29 17.83
CA ALA A 301 -6.82 -22.45 16.41
C ALA A 301 -8.03 -21.59 16.00
N GLY A 302 -7.87 -20.81 14.92
CA GLY A 302 -8.90 -19.90 14.40
C GLY A 302 -9.25 -18.71 15.31
N LEU A 303 -8.53 -18.52 16.42
CA LEU A 303 -8.83 -17.48 17.41
C LEU A 303 -8.42 -16.09 16.94
N MET A 304 -7.22 -15.95 16.37
CA MET A 304 -6.65 -14.64 16.03
C MET A 304 -7.27 -14.07 14.76
N ASP A 305 -7.57 -12.78 14.77
CA ASP A 305 -7.99 -12.02 13.58
C ASP A 305 -6.80 -11.29 12.94
N TYR A 306 -5.79 -10.95 13.74
CA TYR A 306 -4.57 -10.28 13.32
C TYR A 306 -3.36 -10.90 14.00
N VAL A 307 -2.30 -11.15 13.24
CA VAL A 307 -0.99 -11.58 13.74
C VAL A 307 0.11 -10.90 12.93
N GLU A 308 1.04 -10.20 13.59
CA GLU A 308 2.19 -9.58 12.93
C GLU A 308 3.46 -9.67 13.79
N GLY A 309 4.55 -10.10 13.18
CA GLY A 309 5.87 -10.13 13.80
C GLY A 309 6.72 -8.91 13.41
N SER A 310 7.48 -8.36 14.36
CA SER A 310 8.45 -7.29 14.11
C SER A 310 9.75 -7.52 14.87
N VAL A 311 10.84 -6.94 14.37
CA VAL A 311 12.16 -6.92 15.03
C VAL A 311 12.44 -5.51 15.53
N VAL A 312 13.00 -5.41 16.73
CA VAL A 312 13.42 -4.15 17.34
C VAL A 312 14.86 -4.27 17.77
N THR A 313 15.71 -3.44 17.18
CA THR A 313 17.16 -3.40 17.41
C THR A 313 17.61 -2.17 18.19
N ASP A 314 16.75 -1.15 18.30
CA ASP A 314 17.04 0.08 19.04
C ASP A 314 16.00 0.30 20.14
N LEU A 315 16.35 -0.14 21.34
CA LEU A 315 15.47 0.01 22.50
C LEU A 315 15.75 1.30 23.26
N GLN A 316 16.90 1.95 23.01
CA GLN A 316 17.28 3.20 23.64
C GLN A 316 16.56 4.39 23.02
N GLN A 317 16.30 4.39 21.71
CA GLN A 317 15.53 5.45 21.02
C GLN A 317 14.02 5.29 21.15
N GLY A 318 13.58 4.50 22.13
CA GLY A 318 12.21 4.53 22.56
C GLY A 318 11.26 3.79 21.64
N LEU A 319 11.64 2.82 20.80
CA LEU A 319 10.67 1.98 20.08
C LEU A 319 9.73 1.21 21.03
N ILE A 320 10.19 0.90 22.24
CA ILE A 320 9.33 0.42 23.34
C ILE A 320 8.20 1.41 23.64
N GLY A 321 8.47 2.72 23.55
CA GLY A 321 7.52 3.79 23.83
C GLY A 321 6.83 4.39 22.59
N SER A 322 7.52 4.54 21.47
CA SER A 322 7.20 5.45 20.36
C SER A 322 6.12 4.90 19.44
N TRP A 323 5.99 3.57 19.35
CA TRP A 323 5.13 2.96 18.34
C TRP A 323 3.63 3.19 18.59
N ARG A 324 3.20 3.58 19.80
CA ARG A 324 1.83 4.08 20.08
C ARG A 324 1.79 5.11 21.22
N SER A 325 2.92 5.68 21.63
CA SER A 325 2.90 6.81 22.57
C SER A 325 2.07 7.93 21.96
N GLN A 326 1.07 8.41 22.70
CA GLN A 326 0.33 9.56 22.25
C GLN A 326 1.28 10.76 22.11
N PRO A 327 0.99 11.70 21.19
CA PRO A 327 1.70 12.96 21.14
C PRO A 327 1.68 13.65 22.52
N PRO A 328 2.66 14.52 22.82
CA PRO A 328 2.66 15.29 24.05
C PRO A 328 1.33 16.04 24.26
N PRO A 329 0.87 16.19 25.51
CA PRO A 329 1.59 15.90 26.75
C PRO A 329 1.46 14.44 27.24
N SER A 330 0.67 13.60 26.57
CA SER A 330 0.42 12.21 26.95
C SER A 330 1.52 11.26 26.47
N SER A 331 2.71 11.31 27.04
CA SER A 331 3.77 10.32 26.74
C SER A 331 3.52 8.98 27.46
N SER A 332 2.29 8.46 27.49
CA SER A 332 2.03 7.17 28.13
C SER A 332 2.60 6.06 27.25
N SER A 333 3.77 5.57 27.62
CA SER A 333 4.28 4.28 27.15
C SER A 333 3.23 3.20 27.41
N PHE A 334 3.07 2.26 26.47
CA PHE A 334 2.24 1.09 26.67
C PHE A 334 2.70 0.28 27.90
N TYR A 335 4.01 0.24 28.12
CA TYR A 335 4.64 -0.42 29.25
C TYR A 335 4.79 0.51 30.44
N SER A 336 4.58 -0.03 31.65
CA SER A 336 4.99 0.63 32.89
C SER A 336 6.50 0.90 32.88
N ALA A 337 6.97 1.86 33.68
CA ALA A 337 8.42 2.12 33.79
C ALA A 337 9.20 0.86 34.25
N THR A 338 8.59 0.06 35.13
CA THR A 338 9.16 -1.21 35.60
C THR A 338 9.26 -2.24 34.47
N ASP A 339 8.21 -2.39 33.67
CA ASP A 339 8.25 -3.34 32.54
C ASP A 339 9.19 -2.86 31.44
N ALA A 340 9.25 -1.55 31.17
CA ALA A 340 10.22 -0.98 30.25
C ALA A 340 11.68 -1.30 30.68
N ALA A 341 12.00 -1.20 31.98
CA ALA A 341 13.30 -1.58 32.51
C ALA A 341 13.59 -3.09 32.36
N ARG A 342 12.59 -3.95 32.60
CA ARG A 342 12.72 -5.40 32.38
C ARG A 342 12.96 -5.73 30.90
N ILE A 343 12.24 -5.09 30.00
CA ILE A 343 12.39 -5.28 28.54
C ILE A 343 13.80 -4.84 28.10
N ALA A 344 14.28 -3.70 28.61
CA ALA A 344 15.64 -3.23 28.32
C ALA A 344 16.70 -4.23 28.80
N ALA A 345 16.56 -4.78 30.01
CA ALA A 345 17.47 -5.79 30.53
C ALA A 345 17.45 -7.09 29.69
N LEU A 346 16.25 -7.59 29.34
CA LEU A 346 16.09 -8.77 28.49
C LEU A 346 16.76 -8.60 27.13
N ALA A 347 16.72 -7.39 26.58
CA ALA A 347 17.38 -7.12 25.32
C ALA A 347 18.89 -7.07 25.42
N GLU A 348 19.44 -6.48 26.48
CA GLU A 348 20.87 -6.49 26.73
C GLU A 348 21.38 -7.93 26.84
N GLU A 349 20.65 -8.77 27.57
CA GLU A 349 20.91 -10.21 27.68
C GLU A 349 20.82 -10.94 26.32
N ALA A 350 19.89 -10.53 25.45
CA ALA A 350 19.70 -11.08 24.11
C ALA A 350 20.65 -10.51 23.03
N GLY A 351 21.61 -9.64 23.40
CA GLY A 351 22.55 -9.03 22.46
C GLY A 351 22.01 -7.81 21.70
N GLY A 352 21.03 -7.12 22.26
CA GLY A 352 20.47 -5.86 21.77
C GLY A 352 19.31 -6.00 20.79
N VAL A 353 18.86 -7.23 20.49
CA VAL A 353 17.76 -7.49 19.56
C VAL A 353 16.62 -8.18 20.28
N LEU A 354 15.41 -7.63 20.13
CA LEU A 354 14.18 -8.28 20.55
C LEU A 354 13.25 -8.45 19.36
N TYR A 355 12.35 -9.41 19.50
CA TYR A 355 11.27 -9.66 18.55
C TYR A 355 9.93 -9.50 19.24
N PHE A 356 8.97 -8.96 18.52
CA PHE A 356 7.61 -8.75 19.01
C PHE A 356 6.62 -9.47 18.13
N LEU A 357 5.69 -10.19 18.75
CA LEU A 357 4.52 -10.75 18.08
C LEU A 357 3.29 -10.00 18.56
N GLU A 358 2.64 -9.29 17.66
CA GLU A 358 1.35 -8.64 17.89
C GLU A 358 0.24 -9.60 17.51
N GLY A 359 -0.76 -9.74 18.38
CA GLY A 359 -1.97 -10.49 18.14
C GLY A 359 -3.19 -9.64 18.44
N ALA A 360 -4.27 -9.80 17.67
CA ALA A 360 -5.56 -9.23 18.03
C ALA A 360 -6.72 -10.18 17.76
N VAL A 361 -7.71 -10.11 18.64
CA VAL A 361 -9.03 -10.73 18.50
C VAL A 361 -10.07 -9.62 18.44
N TYR A 362 -10.93 -9.65 17.44
CA TYR A 362 -11.99 -8.69 17.19
C TYR A 362 -13.32 -9.28 17.67
N TYR A 363 -14.11 -8.49 18.39
CA TYR A 363 -15.35 -8.96 18.99
C TYR A 363 -16.40 -7.86 19.15
N GLY A 364 -17.63 -8.28 19.44
CA GLY A 364 -18.79 -7.40 19.53
C GLY A 364 -19.26 -6.88 18.17
N GLY A 365 -20.37 -6.15 18.18
CA GLY A 365 -21.00 -5.57 17.00
C GLY A 365 -22.14 -4.65 17.41
N ALA A 366 -22.87 -4.08 16.44
CA ALA A 366 -23.88 -3.04 16.70
C ALA A 366 -24.96 -3.41 17.74
N SER A 367 -25.18 -4.69 18.04
CA SER A 367 -26.14 -5.15 19.05
C SER A 367 -25.59 -5.29 20.47
N ASP A 368 -24.26 -5.44 20.67
CA ASP A 368 -23.68 -5.85 21.97
C ASP A 368 -23.05 -4.67 22.71
N THR A 369 -23.91 -3.76 23.15
CA THR A 369 -23.56 -2.52 23.86
C THR A 369 -23.52 -2.68 25.38
N THR A 370 -22.89 -3.71 25.92
CA THR A 370 -22.52 -3.73 27.35
C THR A 370 -21.13 -3.14 27.54
N ALA A 371 -21.03 -1.98 28.19
CA ALA A 371 -19.75 -1.37 28.58
C ALA A 371 -19.01 -2.16 29.69
N ALA A 372 -19.66 -3.17 30.26
CA ALA A 372 -19.16 -3.99 31.35
C ALA A 372 -18.01 -4.94 30.96
N ASP A 373 -17.83 -5.24 29.66
CA ASP A 373 -16.83 -6.22 29.18
C ASP A 373 -15.50 -5.60 28.75
N VAL A 374 -15.34 -4.28 28.90
CA VAL A 374 -14.05 -3.64 28.66
C VAL A 374 -13.22 -3.82 29.93
N ASP A 375 -12.24 -4.72 29.89
CA ASP A 375 -11.14 -4.75 30.86
C ASP A 375 -10.47 -3.37 30.82
N LYS A 376 -10.94 -2.47 31.69
CA LYS A 376 -10.19 -1.27 32.01
C LYS A 376 -8.90 -1.79 32.60
N VAL A 377 -7.76 -1.42 32.01
CA VAL A 377 -6.47 -1.56 32.68
C VAL A 377 -6.55 -0.70 33.94
N THR A 378 -7.07 -1.27 35.01
CA THR A 378 -7.07 -0.67 36.32
C THR A 378 -5.61 -0.64 36.73
N ARG A 379 -5.00 0.55 36.71
CA ARG A 379 -3.72 0.77 37.38
C ARG A 379 -3.90 0.28 38.82
N SER A 380 -3.28 -0.84 39.17
CA SER A 380 -3.11 -1.16 40.59
C SER A 380 -2.22 -0.07 41.17
N THR A 381 -2.80 0.76 42.02
CA THR A 381 -2.09 1.76 42.83
C THR A 381 -1.09 1.10 43.76
#